data_AF-D9XHX2-F1
#
_entry.id   AF-D9XHX2-F1
#
_cell.length_a   1.000
_cell.length_b   1.000
_cell.length_c   1.000
_cell.angle_alpha   90.00
_cell.angle_beta   90.00
_cell.angle_gamma   90.00
#
_symmetry.space_group_name_H-M   'P 1'
#
loop_
_entity.id
_entity.type
_entity.pdbx_description
1 polymer ?
#
loop_
_entity_poly.entity_id
_entity_poly.type
_entity_poly.pdbx_seq_one_letter_code
_entity_poly.pdbx_strand_id
1 'polypeptide(L)'
;MNHFSHFSIGPDHDRQHLPEPRPAEPGQWPKLEAALAVVNRDLTATLPDQDALILMVDPPRQPLPPSGVDRGQVYVAMPDGRWHGNSVNACDLKKGDPPEPDDATTVLTVVADAAQSTLMELLWQVWPICSEHKIGMHPRPAGTTDDWYQSETDAAGPPVWWCRGSQDGDCHDVCLVGELAATLPGKKRRALRNSECKRNGRR
;
A
#
# COMPACT_ATOMS: atom_id res chain seq x y z
N MET A 1 2.25 10.30 11.13
CA MET A 1 1.79 11.52 11.84
C MET A 1 0.29 11.40 12.08
N ASN A 2 -0.14 11.27 13.34
CA ASN A 2 -1.56 11.21 13.69
C ASN A 2 -2.16 12.61 13.63
N HIS A 3 -3.20 12.81 12.82
CA HIS A 3 -3.89 14.10 12.72
C HIS A 3 -4.90 14.21 13.88
N PHE A 4 -4.52 14.91 14.94
CA PHE A 4 -5.46 15.41 15.96
C PHE A 4 -5.61 16.92 15.76
N SER A 5 -6.78 17.34 15.26
CA SER A 5 -7.10 18.76 15.12
C SER A 5 -7.67 19.29 16.45
N HIS A 6 -6.85 19.97 17.25
CA HIS A 6 -7.36 20.90 18.26
C HIS A 6 -7.68 22.23 17.58
N PHE A 7 -8.96 22.53 17.42
CA PHE A 7 -9.40 23.87 17.00
C PHE A 7 -9.67 24.74 18.23
N SER A 8 -8.88 25.79 18.39
CA SER A 8 -9.26 26.93 19.25
C SER A 8 -10.30 27.78 18.52
N ILE A 9 -11.42 28.06 19.17
CA ILE A 9 -12.54 28.83 18.63
C ILE A 9 -12.21 30.33 18.76
N GLY A 10 -11.89 30.98 17.66
CA GLY A 10 -11.95 32.44 17.49
C GLY A 10 -12.99 32.77 16.41
N PRO A 11 -13.82 33.82 16.58
CA PRO A 11 -14.93 34.06 15.67
C PRO A 11 -14.46 34.76 14.40
N ASP A 12 -15.08 34.39 13.28
CA ASP A 12 -15.24 35.20 12.08
C ASP A 12 -14.09 35.27 11.07
N HIS A 13 -13.63 34.12 10.59
CA HIS A 13 -13.08 34.01 9.24
C HIS A 13 -13.87 32.96 8.46
N ASP A 14 -14.39 33.38 7.32
CA ASP A 14 -14.93 32.56 6.24
C ASP A 14 -13.95 31.40 5.98
N ARG A 15 -14.26 30.23 6.58
CA ARG A 15 -13.46 29.02 6.41
C ARG A 15 -13.61 28.64 4.95
N GLN A 16 -12.66 29.06 4.13
CA GLN A 16 -12.45 28.47 2.82
C GLN A 16 -12.47 26.96 3.05
N HIS A 17 -13.54 26.32 2.57
CA HIS A 17 -13.79 24.90 2.78
C HIS A 17 -12.69 24.19 2.00
N LEU A 18 -11.58 23.88 2.69
CA LEU A 18 -10.51 23.11 2.08
C LEU A 18 -11.14 21.80 1.59
N PRO A 19 -10.87 21.39 0.35
CA PRO A 19 -11.42 20.15 -0.17
C PRO A 19 -10.97 19.00 0.72
N GLU A 20 -11.91 18.14 1.10
CA GLU A 20 -11.65 17.04 2.02
C GLU A 20 -11.06 15.83 1.26
N PRO A 21 -10.24 15.00 1.94
CA PRO A 21 -9.80 13.72 1.40
C PRO A 21 -10.99 12.85 1.00
N ARG A 22 -10.90 12.19 -0.14
CA ARG A 22 -12.00 11.37 -0.69
C ARG A 22 -11.49 10.08 -1.33
N PRO A 23 -12.31 9.03 -1.43
CA PRO A 23 -11.96 7.85 -2.20
C PRO A 23 -11.61 8.21 -3.64
N ALA A 24 -10.64 7.51 -4.21
CA ALA A 24 -10.34 7.60 -5.64
C ALA A 24 -11.53 7.09 -6.47
N GLU A 25 -11.83 7.80 -7.56
CA GLU A 25 -12.84 7.33 -8.51
C GLU A 25 -12.31 6.14 -9.32
N PRO A 26 -13.14 5.12 -9.63
CA PRO A 26 -12.69 3.97 -10.41
C PRO A 26 -12.11 4.37 -11.78
N GLY A 27 -10.93 3.84 -12.11
CA GLY A 27 -10.21 4.14 -13.34
C GLY A 27 -9.50 5.49 -13.33
N GLN A 28 -9.56 6.24 -12.23
CA GLN A 28 -8.78 7.48 -12.07
C GLN A 28 -7.28 7.17 -11.95
N TRP A 29 -6.95 6.04 -11.34
CA TRP A 29 -5.58 5.60 -11.06
C TRP A 29 -5.40 4.10 -11.41
N PRO A 30 -5.50 3.73 -12.69
CA PRO A 30 -5.61 2.33 -13.10
C PRO A 30 -4.40 1.48 -12.73
N LYS A 31 -3.18 2.05 -12.72
CA LYS A 31 -1.98 1.29 -12.33
C LYS A 31 -1.93 1.08 -10.82
N LEU A 32 -2.28 2.12 -10.05
CA LEU A 32 -2.35 2.01 -8.59
C LEU A 32 -3.48 1.07 -8.15
N GLU A 33 -4.63 1.12 -8.81
CA GLU A 33 -5.77 0.20 -8.57
C GLU A 33 -5.37 -1.24 -8.84
N ALA A 34 -4.68 -1.50 -9.96
CA ALA A 34 -4.19 -2.84 -10.30
C ALA A 34 -3.19 -3.36 -9.25
N ALA A 35 -2.23 -2.53 -8.83
CA ALA A 35 -1.28 -2.89 -7.77
C ALA A 35 -1.98 -3.13 -6.43
N LEU A 36 -2.93 -2.28 -6.06
CA LEU A 36 -3.70 -2.43 -4.82
C LEU A 36 -4.52 -3.72 -4.81
N ALA A 37 -5.08 -4.12 -5.95
CA ALA A 37 -5.80 -5.39 -6.09
C ALA A 37 -4.87 -6.61 -5.85
N VAL A 38 -3.61 -6.53 -6.28
CA VAL A 38 -2.59 -7.56 -6.01
C VAL A 38 -2.30 -7.64 -4.51
N VAL A 39 -2.05 -6.51 -3.85
CA VAL A 39 -1.78 -6.44 -2.41
C VAL A 39 -2.99 -6.89 -1.57
N ASN A 40 -4.20 -6.49 -1.96
CA ASN A 40 -5.44 -6.91 -1.29
C ASN A 40 -5.69 -8.42 -1.36
N ARG A 41 -5.11 -9.11 -2.35
CA ARG A 41 -5.14 -10.59 -2.41
C ARG A 41 -4.35 -11.20 -1.26
N ASP A 42 -3.16 -10.67 -0.98
CA ASP A 42 -2.32 -11.11 0.13
C ASP A 42 -2.96 -10.77 1.48
N LEU A 43 -3.57 -9.58 1.57
CA LEU A 43 -4.32 -9.16 2.74
C LEU A 43 -5.45 -10.13 3.04
N THR A 44 -6.30 -10.40 2.04
CA THR A 44 -7.41 -11.38 2.17
C THR A 44 -6.92 -12.76 2.58
N ALA A 45 -5.74 -13.17 2.10
CA ALA A 45 -5.17 -14.47 2.42
C ALA A 45 -4.67 -14.58 3.86
N THR A 46 -4.16 -13.48 4.43
CA THR A 46 -3.45 -13.48 5.73
C THR A 46 -4.24 -12.86 6.88
N LEU A 47 -5.12 -11.91 6.57
CA LEU A 47 -6.02 -11.21 7.48
C LEU A 47 -7.45 -11.24 6.91
N PRO A 48 -8.14 -12.39 6.94
CA PRO A 48 -9.45 -12.54 6.29
C PRO A 48 -10.57 -11.71 6.92
N ASP A 49 -10.39 -11.23 8.14
CA ASP A 49 -11.33 -10.36 8.86
C ASP A 49 -11.11 -8.86 8.55
N GLN A 50 -10.03 -8.54 7.81
CA GLN A 50 -9.74 -7.19 7.36
C GLN A 50 -10.34 -6.97 5.97
N ASP A 51 -11.23 -5.99 5.85
CA ASP A 51 -11.76 -5.55 4.57
C ASP A 51 -10.66 -4.97 3.68
N ALA A 52 -10.87 -5.05 2.36
CA ALA A 52 -9.92 -4.58 1.36
C ALA A 52 -9.57 -3.10 1.55
N LEU A 53 -8.28 -2.80 1.42
CA LEU A 53 -7.77 -1.42 1.39
C LEU A 53 -8.29 -0.69 0.15
N ILE A 54 -8.38 0.63 0.26
CA ILE A 54 -8.85 1.54 -0.80
C ILE A 54 -7.79 2.59 -1.13
N LEU A 55 -7.94 3.27 -2.26
CA LEU A 55 -7.16 4.46 -2.57
C LEU A 55 -7.92 5.71 -2.10
N MET A 56 -7.23 6.60 -1.38
CA MET A 56 -7.72 7.90 -0.97
C MET A 56 -6.92 9.00 -1.67
N VAL A 57 -7.58 10.05 -2.10
CA VAL A 57 -6.98 11.25 -2.70
C VAL A 57 -7.09 12.41 -1.70
N ASP A 58 -5.95 12.89 -1.21
CA ASP A 58 -5.84 14.16 -0.47
C ASP A 58 -5.62 15.30 -1.48
N PRO A 59 -6.60 16.19 -1.68
CA PRO A 59 -6.48 17.29 -2.62
C PRO A 59 -5.43 18.32 -2.16
N PRO A 60 -4.84 19.10 -3.09
CA PRO A 60 -3.85 20.11 -2.73
C PRO A 60 -4.43 21.16 -1.78
N ARG A 61 -3.66 21.48 -0.73
CA ARG A 61 -4.03 22.48 0.28
C ARG A 61 -3.74 23.92 -0.14
N GLN A 62 -2.99 24.13 -1.23
CA GLN A 62 -2.66 25.45 -1.75
C GLN A 62 -3.01 25.56 -3.25
N PRO A 63 -3.43 26.76 -3.72
CA PRO A 63 -3.65 27.00 -5.14
C PRO A 63 -2.36 26.75 -5.94
N LEU A 64 -2.47 25.95 -6.98
CA LEU A 64 -1.34 25.59 -7.83
C LEU A 64 -0.83 26.79 -8.63
N PRO A 65 0.47 26.82 -8.99
CA PRO A 65 0.92 27.67 -10.07
C PRO A 65 0.16 27.31 -11.36
N PRO A 66 -0.09 28.30 -12.26
CA PRO A 66 -1.00 28.16 -13.40
C PRO A 66 -0.61 27.09 -14.45
N SER A 67 0.53 26.41 -14.28
CA SER A 67 1.04 25.37 -15.17
C SER A 67 1.02 23.94 -14.59
N GLY A 68 0.49 23.73 -13.37
CA GLY A 68 0.44 22.42 -12.72
C GLY A 68 -0.92 21.73 -12.89
N VAL A 69 -0.92 20.47 -13.33
CA VAL A 69 -2.08 19.58 -13.23
C VAL A 69 -1.89 18.76 -11.96
N ASP A 70 -2.32 19.27 -10.82
CA ASP A 70 -2.26 18.48 -9.58
C ASP A 70 -3.54 17.69 -9.40
N ARG A 71 -3.39 16.36 -9.36
CA ARG A 71 -4.48 15.42 -9.16
C ARG A 71 -4.65 15.05 -7.67
N GLY A 72 -3.95 15.74 -6.77
CA GLY A 72 -3.88 15.42 -5.35
C GLY A 72 -2.86 14.33 -5.06
N GLN A 73 -2.58 14.14 -3.78
CA GLN A 73 -1.76 13.05 -3.29
C GLN A 73 -2.62 11.80 -3.06
N VAL A 74 -2.16 10.66 -3.53
CA VAL A 74 -2.87 9.39 -3.42
C VAL A 74 -2.25 8.57 -2.32
N TYR A 75 -3.08 7.96 -1.47
CA TYR A 75 -2.67 7.14 -0.34
C TYR A 75 -3.40 5.79 -0.38
N VAL A 76 -2.74 4.75 0.13
CA VAL A 76 -3.42 3.49 0.46
C VAL A 76 -4.04 3.63 1.84
N ALA A 77 -5.34 3.38 1.95
CA ALA A 77 -6.10 3.60 3.17
C ALA A 77 -6.90 2.36 3.57
N MET A 78 -7.24 2.31 4.86
CA MET A 78 -8.28 1.44 5.39
C MET A 78 -9.63 1.75 4.73
N PRO A 79 -10.59 0.81 4.72
CA PRO A 79 -11.92 1.04 4.15
C PRO A 79 -12.69 2.20 4.78
N ASP A 80 -12.35 2.58 6.03
CA ASP A 80 -12.91 3.75 6.72
C ASP A 80 -12.25 5.08 6.32
N GLY A 81 -11.32 5.05 5.37
CA GLY A 81 -10.63 6.21 4.83
C GLY A 81 -9.44 6.69 5.66
N ARG A 82 -9.02 5.97 6.72
CA ARG A 82 -7.77 6.30 7.45
C ARG A 82 -6.54 5.71 6.74
N TRP A 83 -5.44 6.45 6.67
CA TRP A 83 -4.17 5.97 6.10
C TRP A 83 -2.96 6.34 6.96
N HIS A 84 -1.81 5.73 6.68
CA HIS A 84 -0.51 6.12 7.20
C HIS A 84 0.57 6.02 6.13
N GLY A 85 1.69 6.73 6.34
CA GLY A 85 2.85 6.68 5.45
C GLY A 85 2.81 7.74 4.35
N ASN A 86 3.54 7.47 3.28
CA ASN A 86 3.76 8.41 2.17
C ASN A 86 2.71 8.22 1.06
N SER A 87 2.56 9.24 0.20
CA SER A 87 1.74 9.12 -1.00
C SER A 87 2.37 8.16 -2.01
N VAL A 88 1.52 7.44 -2.76
CA VAL A 88 1.93 6.42 -3.73
C VAL A 88 2.09 6.95 -5.15
N ASN A 89 1.64 8.19 -5.41
CA ASN A 89 1.94 8.91 -6.64
C ASN A 89 3.17 9.82 -6.46
N ALA A 90 3.83 10.14 -7.57
CA ALA A 90 5.07 10.92 -7.55
C ALA A 90 4.81 12.35 -7.00
N CYS A 91 5.57 12.73 -5.96
CA CYS A 91 5.44 14.03 -5.29
C CYS A 91 6.05 15.20 -6.09
N ASP A 92 7.01 14.92 -6.98
CA ASP A 92 7.81 15.93 -7.69
C ASP A 92 7.70 15.76 -9.22
N LEU A 93 6.48 15.88 -9.76
CA LEU A 93 6.26 15.85 -11.21
C LEU A 93 6.83 17.13 -11.85
N LYS A 94 7.83 16.99 -12.73
CA LYS A 94 8.16 18.06 -13.67
C LYS A 94 7.03 18.19 -14.70
N LYS A 95 6.95 19.34 -15.35
CA LYS A 95 5.96 19.58 -16.40
C LYS A 95 6.11 18.52 -17.51
N GLY A 96 5.10 17.64 -17.63
CA GLY A 96 5.06 16.56 -18.61
C GLY A 96 5.31 15.16 -18.04
N ASP A 97 5.66 15.04 -16.76
CA ASP A 97 5.80 13.73 -16.11
C ASP A 97 4.41 13.09 -15.89
N PRO A 98 4.28 11.77 -16.11
CA PRO A 98 3.04 11.07 -15.84
C PRO A 98 2.77 11.03 -14.33
N PRO A 99 1.52 11.27 -13.89
CA PRO A 99 1.19 11.31 -12.46
C PRO A 99 1.24 9.94 -11.79
N GLU A 100 1.18 8.85 -12.57
CA GLU A 100 1.44 7.49 -12.11
C GLU A 100 2.85 7.06 -12.52
N PRO A 101 3.60 6.37 -11.64
CA PRO A 101 4.85 5.76 -12.05
C PRO A 101 4.62 4.82 -13.25
N ASP A 102 5.51 4.87 -14.23
CA ASP A 102 5.32 4.11 -15.46
C ASP A 102 5.63 2.62 -15.31
N ASP A 103 6.54 2.29 -14.41
CA ASP A 103 6.99 0.92 -14.15
C ASP A 103 6.07 0.20 -13.16
N ALA A 104 5.40 -0.85 -13.62
CA ALA A 104 4.47 -1.63 -12.82
C ALA A 104 5.13 -2.28 -11.59
N THR A 105 6.41 -2.63 -11.67
CA THR A 105 7.20 -3.19 -10.56
C THR A 105 7.38 -2.14 -9.46
N THR A 106 7.76 -0.92 -9.84
CA THR A 106 7.87 0.23 -8.93
C THR A 106 6.52 0.57 -8.30
N VAL A 107 5.45 0.66 -9.11
CA VAL A 107 4.09 0.92 -8.61
C VAL A 107 3.69 -0.11 -7.57
N LEU A 108 3.89 -1.41 -7.85
CA LEU A 108 3.51 -2.48 -6.92
C LEU A 108 4.35 -2.45 -5.64
N THR A 109 5.64 -2.14 -5.73
CA THR A 109 6.52 -2.00 -4.55
C THR A 109 6.05 -0.87 -3.64
N VAL A 110 5.79 0.31 -4.20
CA VAL A 110 5.34 1.50 -3.46
C VAL A 110 3.97 1.27 -2.82
N VAL A 111 3.03 0.65 -3.54
CA VAL A 111 1.70 0.34 -3.00
C VAL A 111 1.78 -0.72 -1.90
N ALA A 112 2.63 -1.75 -2.05
CA ALA A 112 2.83 -2.77 -1.02
C ALA A 112 3.43 -2.18 0.26
N ASP A 113 4.41 -1.27 0.14
CA ASP A 113 5.03 -0.57 1.25
C ASP A 113 4.04 0.36 1.99
N ALA A 114 3.25 1.13 1.24
CA ALA A 114 2.21 2.00 1.80
C ALA A 114 1.09 1.19 2.49
N ALA A 115 0.68 0.07 1.90
CA ALA A 115 -0.30 -0.83 2.51
C ALA A 115 0.22 -1.43 3.82
N GLN A 116 1.48 -1.91 3.81
CA GLN A 116 2.14 -2.42 5.01
C GLN A 116 2.19 -1.36 6.12
N SER A 117 2.65 -0.16 5.80
CA SER A 117 2.74 0.95 6.75
C SER A 117 1.38 1.31 7.34
N THR A 118 0.35 1.37 6.50
CA THR A 118 -1.02 1.66 6.91
C THR A 118 -1.57 0.60 7.87
N LEU A 119 -1.43 -0.68 7.52
CA LEU A 119 -1.91 -1.78 8.35
C LEU A 119 -1.15 -1.84 9.68
N MET A 120 0.18 -1.74 9.63
CA MET A 120 1.02 -1.85 10.82
C MET A 120 0.74 -0.76 11.84
N GLU A 121 0.62 0.48 11.40
CA GLU A 121 0.34 1.60 12.30
C GLU A 121 -1.10 1.58 12.81
N LEU A 122 -2.09 1.36 11.93
CA LEU A 122 -3.50 1.53 12.31
C LEU A 122 -4.07 0.32 13.04
N LEU A 123 -3.56 -0.88 12.76
CA LEU A 123 -3.98 -2.12 13.45
C LEU A 123 -3.04 -2.52 14.59
N TRP A 124 -1.91 -1.83 14.76
CA TRP A 124 -0.87 -2.16 15.74
C TRP A 124 -0.40 -3.62 15.64
N GLN A 125 -0.33 -4.14 14.41
CA GLN A 125 -0.01 -5.53 14.10
C GLN A 125 0.99 -5.62 12.97
N VAL A 126 2.02 -6.45 13.14
CA VAL A 126 3.01 -6.70 12.09
C VAL A 126 2.35 -7.40 10.91
N TRP A 127 2.53 -6.88 9.70
CA TRP A 127 2.03 -7.50 8.48
C TRP A 127 2.93 -7.20 7.27
N PRO A 128 3.16 -8.18 6.37
CA PRO A 128 2.84 -9.59 6.54
C PRO A 128 3.91 -10.31 7.40
N ILE A 129 3.54 -11.43 8.01
CA ILE A 129 4.44 -12.20 8.89
C ILE A 129 5.03 -13.41 8.14
N CYS A 130 6.35 -13.56 8.19
CA CYS A 130 7.04 -14.74 7.66
C CYS A 130 6.64 -15.99 8.45
N SER A 131 6.24 -17.04 7.74
CA SER A 131 5.78 -18.27 8.37
C SER A 131 6.90 -19.06 9.06
N GLU A 132 8.14 -18.88 8.63
CA GLU A 132 9.32 -19.56 9.17
C GLU A 132 9.83 -18.82 10.42
N HIS A 133 10.18 -17.55 10.26
CA HIS A 133 10.83 -16.75 11.30
C HIS A 133 9.88 -16.02 12.26
N LYS A 134 8.58 -15.95 11.95
CA LYS A 134 7.56 -15.25 12.76
C LYS A 134 7.82 -13.76 12.97
N ILE A 135 8.56 -13.14 12.06
CA ILE A 135 8.82 -11.69 12.03
C ILE A 135 8.15 -11.04 10.82
N GLY A 136 8.12 -9.70 10.82
CA GLY A 136 7.64 -8.92 9.67
C GLY A 136 8.49 -9.16 8.43
N MET A 137 7.82 -9.21 7.29
CA MET A 137 8.44 -9.17 5.97
C MET A 137 8.38 -7.74 5.44
N HIS A 138 9.18 -7.42 4.42
CA HIS A 138 9.13 -6.13 3.73
C HIS A 138 9.06 -6.34 2.21
N PRO A 139 8.37 -5.47 1.47
CA PRO A 139 8.40 -5.53 0.02
C PRO A 139 9.78 -5.05 -0.47
N ARG A 140 10.40 -5.81 -1.37
CA ARG A 140 11.64 -5.42 -2.05
C ARG A 140 11.68 -5.98 -3.47
N PRO A 141 12.47 -5.41 -4.40
CA PRO A 141 12.72 -6.06 -5.68
C PRO A 141 13.41 -7.43 -5.49
N ALA A 142 12.97 -8.45 -6.21
CA ALA A 142 13.58 -9.79 -6.15
C ALA A 142 15.07 -9.77 -6.52
N GLY A 143 15.86 -10.61 -5.86
CA GLY A 143 17.30 -10.76 -6.15
C GLY A 143 18.17 -9.61 -5.67
N THR A 144 17.64 -8.73 -4.81
CA THR A 144 18.41 -7.74 -4.07
C THR A 144 19.29 -8.40 -3.00
N THR A 145 20.45 -7.81 -2.73
CA THR A 145 21.37 -8.27 -1.68
C THR A 145 20.80 -8.00 -0.29
N ASP A 146 21.35 -8.67 0.72
CA ASP A 146 20.87 -8.61 2.11
C ASP A 146 21.05 -7.22 2.74
N ASP A 147 21.94 -6.40 2.19
CA ASP A 147 22.25 -5.02 2.57
C ASP A 147 21.52 -3.97 1.71
N TRP A 148 20.61 -4.39 0.83
CA TRP A 148 19.90 -3.48 -0.07
C TRP A 148 19.17 -2.38 0.69
N TYR A 149 19.45 -1.13 0.32
CA TYR A 149 18.75 0.04 0.82
C TYR A 149 17.76 0.55 -0.23
N GLN A 150 16.62 1.06 0.22
CA GLN A 150 15.48 1.45 -0.62
C GLN A 150 15.81 2.47 -1.73
N SER A 151 16.98 3.14 -1.68
CA SER A 151 17.45 4.09 -2.69
C SER A 151 18.22 3.46 -3.86
N GLU A 152 18.55 2.17 -3.82
CA GLU A 152 19.30 1.51 -4.90
C GLU A 152 18.36 1.04 -6.02
N THR A 153 18.30 1.83 -7.10
CA THR A 153 17.41 1.68 -8.25
C THR A 153 17.81 0.60 -9.26
N ASP A 154 18.91 -0.12 -9.05
CA ASP A 154 19.45 -1.06 -10.05
C ASP A 154 18.82 -2.48 -10.00
N ALA A 155 18.01 -2.79 -8.99
CA ALA A 155 17.33 -4.08 -8.90
C ALA A 155 15.96 -4.04 -9.60
N ALA A 156 15.88 -4.63 -10.80
CA ALA A 156 14.70 -4.61 -11.67
C ALA A 156 13.76 -5.84 -11.51
N GLY A 157 13.94 -6.65 -10.46
CA GLY A 157 13.14 -7.84 -10.22
C GLY A 157 11.70 -7.52 -9.78
N PRO A 158 10.71 -8.39 -10.05
CA PRO A 158 9.35 -8.21 -9.52
C PRO A 158 9.38 -8.14 -7.98
N PRO A 159 8.47 -7.40 -7.35
CA PRO A 159 8.52 -7.23 -5.90
C PRO A 159 8.16 -8.54 -5.19
N VAL A 160 8.91 -8.84 -4.14
CA VAL A 160 8.75 -9.98 -3.25
C VAL A 160 8.50 -9.52 -1.83
N TRP A 161 7.77 -10.32 -1.06
CA TRP A 161 7.82 -10.26 0.39
C TRP A 161 9.12 -10.91 0.84
N TRP A 162 10.02 -10.13 1.40
CA TRP A 162 11.29 -10.60 1.91
C TRP A 162 11.32 -10.64 3.43
N CYS A 163 11.93 -11.69 3.97
CA CYS A 163 12.18 -11.83 5.38
C CYS A 163 13.66 -11.60 5.67
N ARG A 164 13.97 -10.71 6.62
CA ARG A 164 15.34 -10.47 7.08
C ARG A 164 15.99 -11.68 7.77
N GLY A 165 15.20 -12.68 8.17
CA GLY A 165 15.69 -13.85 8.88
C GLY A 165 16.14 -13.55 10.30
N SER A 166 16.90 -14.48 10.87
CA SER A 166 17.53 -14.34 12.18
C SER A 166 18.86 -13.56 12.09
N GLN A 167 19.51 -13.35 13.23
CA GLN A 167 20.81 -12.68 13.31
C GLN A 167 21.94 -13.47 12.60
N ASP A 168 21.69 -14.73 12.23
CA ASP A 168 22.67 -15.67 11.67
C ASP A 168 22.71 -15.69 10.12
N GLY A 169 21.94 -14.82 9.44
CA GLY A 169 22.01 -14.64 7.98
C GLY A 169 21.01 -15.45 7.14
N ASP A 170 19.95 -16.00 7.75
CA ASP A 170 18.91 -16.79 7.07
C ASP A 170 17.85 -15.93 6.36
N CYS A 171 18.23 -14.80 5.78
CA CYS A 171 17.28 -13.96 5.06
C CYS A 171 16.82 -14.63 3.76
N HIS A 172 15.59 -14.38 3.32
CA HIS A 172 15.07 -15.01 2.10
C HIS A 172 13.88 -14.27 1.50
N ASP A 173 13.79 -14.36 0.18
CA ASP A 173 12.58 -14.01 -0.57
C ASP A 173 11.51 -15.09 -0.32
N VAL A 174 10.40 -14.71 0.30
CA VAL A 174 9.34 -15.66 0.71
C VAL A 174 8.44 -15.99 -0.47
N CYS A 175 7.95 -14.97 -1.18
CA CYS A 175 7.16 -15.10 -2.40
C CYS A 175 7.02 -13.75 -3.10
N LEU A 176 6.50 -13.77 -4.33
CA LEU A 176 6.06 -12.55 -5.00
C LEU A 176 4.92 -11.86 -4.23
N VAL A 177 4.86 -10.54 -4.32
CA VAL A 177 3.69 -9.77 -3.86
C VAL A 177 2.48 -10.20 -4.69
N GLY A 178 1.39 -10.56 -4.01
CA GLY A 178 0.18 -11.14 -4.58
C GLY A 178 0.11 -12.67 -4.54
N GLU A 179 1.14 -13.35 -4.06
CA GLU A 179 1.22 -14.81 -4.00
C GLU A 179 1.32 -15.37 -2.58
N LEU A 180 1.11 -14.55 -1.56
CA LEU A 180 1.29 -14.93 -0.16
C LEU A 180 0.37 -16.07 0.29
N ALA A 181 -0.79 -16.24 -0.38
CA ALA A 181 -1.67 -17.38 -0.17
C ALA A 181 -0.98 -18.75 -0.40
N ALA A 182 0.00 -18.81 -1.32
CA ALA A 182 0.71 -20.03 -1.65
C ALA A 182 1.66 -20.48 -0.52
N THR A 183 2.19 -19.54 0.26
CA THR A 183 3.12 -19.82 1.38
C THR A 183 2.40 -20.21 2.67
N LEU A 184 1.07 -20.04 2.73
CA LEU A 184 0.29 -20.41 3.88
C LEU A 184 0.31 -21.93 4.16
N PRO A 185 0.31 -22.35 5.44
CA PRO A 185 0.16 -23.75 5.83
C PRO A 185 -1.10 -24.40 5.21
N GLY A 186 -1.02 -25.68 4.88
CA GLY A 186 -2.06 -26.38 4.10
C GLY A 186 -3.48 -26.30 4.65
N LYS A 187 -3.67 -26.18 5.98
CA LYS A 187 -4.99 -25.97 6.59
C LYS A 187 -5.58 -24.60 6.25
N LYS A 188 -4.79 -23.52 6.34
CA LYS A 188 -5.20 -22.16 5.99
C LYS A 188 -5.50 -22.04 4.49
N ARG A 189 -4.67 -22.67 3.64
CA ARG A 189 -4.89 -22.70 2.19
C ARG A 189 -6.22 -23.35 1.78
N ARG A 190 -6.62 -24.45 2.44
CA ARG A 190 -7.93 -25.09 2.19
C ARG A 190 -9.09 -24.21 2.64
N ALA A 191 -8.96 -23.53 3.77
CA ALA A 191 -9.99 -22.61 4.25
C ALA A 191 -10.21 -21.43 3.29
N LEU A 192 -9.13 -20.88 2.72
CA LEU A 192 -9.18 -19.82 1.71
C LEU A 192 -9.92 -20.30 0.44
N ARG A 193 -9.54 -21.46 -0.13
CA ARG A 193 -10.22 -22.02 -1.31
C ARG A 193 -11.71 -22.24 -1.07
N ASN A 194 -12.09 -22.70 0.13
CA ASN A 194 -13.48 -22.89 0.48
C ASN A 194 -14.25 -21.56 0.58
N SER A 195 -13.63 -20.49 1.07
CA SER A 195 -14.27 -19.16 1.15
C SER A 195 -14.40 -18.50 -0.23
N GLU A 196 -13.42 -18.69 -1.12
CA GLU A 196 -13.48 -18.27 -2.53
C GLU A 196 -14.61 -18.99 -3.28
N CYS A 197 -14.70 -20.33 -3.16
CA CYS A 197 -15.80 -21.10 -3.76
C CYS A 197 -17.17 -20.62 -3.26
N LYS A 198 -17.29 -20.30 -1.96
CA LYS A 198 -18.54 -19.76 -1.38
C LYS A 198 -18.88 -18.37 -1.91
N ARG A 199 -17.91 -17.48 -2.13
CA ARG A 199 -18.13 -16.16 -2.72
C ARG A 199 -18.55 -16.27 -4.18
N ASN A 200 -17.92 -17.14 -4.96
CA ASN A 200 -18.21 -17.31 -6.38
C ASN A 200 -19.53 -18.04 -6.63
N GLY A 201 -19.95 -18.97 -5.77
CA GLY A 201 -21.23 -19.67 -5.88
C GLY A 201 -22.45 -18.89 -5.40
N ARG A 202 -22.27 -17.63 -4.95
CA ARG A 202 -23.35 -16.72 -4.53
C ARG A 202 -23.63 -15.59 -5.55
N ARG A 203 -22.98 -15.65 -6.72
CA ARG A 203 -23.26 -14.74 -7.86
C ARG A 203 -24.23 -15.37 -8.83
#